data_AF-A0A382Y082-F1
#
_entry.id   AF-A0A382Y082-F1
#
_cell.length_a   1.000
_cell.length_b   1.000
_cell.length_c   1.000
_cell.angle_alpha   90.00
_cell.angle_beta   90.00
_cell.angle_gamma   90.00
#
_symmetry.space_group_name_H-M   'P 1'
#
loop_
_entity.id
_entity.type
_entity.pdbx_description
1 polymer ?
#
loop_
_entity_poly.entity_id
_entity_poly.type
_entity_poly.pdbx_seq_one_letter_code
_entity_poly.pdbx_strand_id
1 'polypeptide(L)'
;DVAEGESEIVAGFHVEYSGMGFALFFLAEYANMILISALTVLLFLGGWHPPLDMVPFTWLPGFFWFFSKLAMIAFLFLWFRATFPRYRYDQIMRLGWKVFIPVTLIWIAVIGIARFLTPFGAVFR
;
A
#
# COMPACT_ATOMS: atom_id res chain seq x y z
N ASP A 1 -11.11 -7.68 -4.52
CA ASP A 1 -11.31 -9.10 -4.15
C ASP A 1 -12.63 -9.45 -3.44
N VAL A 2 -13.08 -8.80 -2.34
CA VAL A 2 -14.36 -9.24 -1.70
C VAL A 2 -15.62 -8.81 -2.45
N ALA A 3 -15.70 -7.56 -2.92
CA ALA A 3 -16.82 -7.12 -3.77
C ALA A 3 -16.87 -7.87 -5.12
N GLU A 4 -15.75 -8.45 -5.54
CA GLU A 4 -15.61 -9.28 -6.74
C GLU A 4 -16.01 -10.74 -6.46
N GLY A 5 -15.68 -11.27 -5.28
CA GLY A 5 -16.11 -12.60 -4.82
C GLY A 5 -17.58 -12.69 -4.43
N GLU A 6 -18.18 -11.65 -3.85
CA GLU A 6 -19.65 -11.64 -3.59
C GLU A 6 -20.44 -11.41 -4.88
N SER A 7 -19.75 -10.93 -5.92
CA SER A 7 -20.27 -10.93 -7.29
C SER A 7 -20.16 -12.30 -7.94
N GLU A 8 -19.46 -13.32 -7.42
CA GLU A 8 -19.22 -14.59 -8.14
C GLU A 8 -20.47 -15.49 -8.32
N ILE A 9 -21.65 -15.04 -7.88
CA ILE A 9 -22.95 -15.63 -8.25
C ILE A 9 -23.60 -14.95 -9.49
N VAL A 10 -23.19 -13.74 -9.92
CA VAL A 10 -23.65 -13.08 -11.19
C VAL A 10 -22.58 -12.20 -11.90
N ALA A 11 -21.32 -12.22 -11.46
CA ALA A 11 -20.20 -11.36 -11.84
C ALA A 11 -20.64 -9.94 -12.29
N GLY A 12 -21.26 -9.15 -11.39
CA GLY A 12 -22.03 -7.94 -11.71
C GLY A 12 -21.41 -7.02 -12.77
N PHE A 13 -20.29 -6.35 -12.47
CA PHE A 13 -19.64 -5.44 -13.44
C PHE A 13 -18.89 -6.15 -14.58
N HIS A 14 -18.66 -7.47 -14.46
CA HIS A 14 -18.07 -8.29 -15.52
C HIS A 14 -19.10 -8.73 -16.58
N VAL A 15 -20.40 -8.76 -16.22
CA VAL A 15 -21.51 -9.16 -17.10
C VAL A 15 -22.18 -7.94 -17.74
N GLU A 16 -22.18 -6.79 -17.08
CA GLU A 16 -22.88 -5.59 -17.53
C GLU A 16 -22.09 -4.72 -18.54
N TYR A 17 -20.76 -4.82 -18.56
CA TYR A 17 -19.90 -3.96 -19.38
C TYR A 17 -19.32 -4.69 -20.61
N SER A 18 -19.40 -4.03 -21.77
CA SER A 18 -18.71 -4.47 -22.99
C SER A 18 -17.18 -4.39 -22.82
N GLY A 19 -16.44 -5.08 -23.71
CA GLY A 19 -14.98 -5.29 -23.57
C GLY A 19 -14.13 -4.05 -23.28
N MET A 20 -14.52 -2.85 -23.74
CA MET A 20 -13.81 -1.60 -23.41
C MET A 20 -14.07 -1.12 -21.97
N GLY A 21 -15.32 -1.20 -21.49
CA GLY A 21 -15.67 -0.86 -20.11
C GLY A 21 -14.99 -1.81 -19.12
N PHE A 22 -15.02 -3.10 -19.43
CA PHE A 22 -14.26 -4.11 -18.70
C PHE A 22 -12.76 -3.79 -18.63
N ALA A 23 -12.13 -3.47 -19.76
CA ALA A 23 -10.70 -3.13 -19.79
C ALA A 23 -10.36 -1.91 -18.92
N LEU A 24 -11.24 -0.89 -18.90
CA LEU A 24 -11.04 0.30 -18.07
C LEU A 24 -11.15 0.00 -16.57
N PHE A 25 -12.05 -0.89 -16.14
CA PHE A 25 -12.12 -1.31 -14.73
C PHE A 25 -10.85 -2.01 -14.27
N PHE A 26 -10.34 -2.97 -15.06
CA PHE A 26 -9.07 -3.64 -14.75
C PHE A 26 -7.89 -2.68 -14.78
N LEU A 27 -7.83 -1.80 -15.78
CA LEU A 27 -6.80 -0.77 -15.85
C LEU A 27 -6.84 0.13 -14.61
N ALA A 28 -8.02 0.55 -14.17
CA ALA A 28 -8.18 1.40 -12.99
C ALA A 28 -7.77 0.67 -11.70
N GLU A 29 -8.10 -0.61 -11.54
CA GLU A 29 -7.69 -1.40 -10.37
C GLU A 29 -6.17 -1.55 -10.30
N TYR A 30 -5.52 -1.93 -11.41
CA TYR A 30 -4.07 -2.06 -11.47
C TYR A 30 -3.36 -0.70 -11.36
N ALA A 31 -3.93 0.36 -11.94
CA ALA A 31 -3.41 1.72 -11.77
C ALA A 31 -3.48 2.17 -10.31
N ASN A 32 -4.58 1.88 -9.61
CA ASN A 32 -4.73 2.20 -8.19
C ASN A 32 -3.74 1.41 -7.32
N MET A 33 -3.52 0.13 -7.63
CA MET A 33 -2.50 -0.69 -6.95
C MET A 33 -1.09 -0.09 -7.11
N ILE A 34 -0.72 0.35 -8.32
CA ILE A 34 0.57 1.00 -8.57
C ILE A 34 0.65 2.35 -7.84
N LEU A 35 -0.44 3.13 -7.84
CA LEU A 35 -0.51 4.43 -7.16
C LEU A 35 -0.33 4.29 -5.65
N ILE A 36 -1.03 3.36 -5.00
CA ILE A 36 -0.90 3.11 -3.55
C ILE A 36 0.51 2.61 -3.23
N SER A 37 1.09 1.77 -4.07
CA SER A 37 2.48 1.32 -3.93
C SER A 37 3.46 2.50 -4.02
N ALA A 38 3.27 3.40 -4.99
CA ALA A 38 4.08 4.60 -5.15
C ALA A 38 3.97 5.53 -3.93
N LEU A 39 2.75 5.78 -3.43
CA LEU A 39 2.52 6.58 -2.22
C LEU A 39 3.20 5.96 -1.00
N THR A 40 3.14 4.64 -0.86
CA THR A 40 3.80 3.93 0.25
C THR A 40 5.31 4.11 0.20
N VAL A 41 5.91 4.01 -0.99
CA VAL A 41 7.35 4.22 -1.18
C VAL A 41 7.76 5.66 -0.86
N LEU A 42 6.96 6.65 -1.27
CA LEU A 42 7.23 8.06 -1.00
C LEU A 42 7.10 8.41 0.49
N LEU A 43 6.02 7.98 1.13
CA LEU A 43 5.69 8.39 2.50
C LEU A 43 6.47 7.62 3.57
N PHE A 44 6.78 6.34 3.33
CA PHE A 44 7.36 5.47 4.36
C PHE A 44 8.76 4.95 4.03
N LEU A 45 9.11 4.74 2.75
CA LEU A 45 10.41 4.14 2.36
C LEU A 45 11.43 5.18 1.86
N GLY A 46 11.20 6.48 2.10
CA GLY A 46 12.15 7.54 1.75
C GLY A 46 12.25 7.84 0.25
N GLY A 47 11.27 7.42 -0.55
CA GLY A 47 11.15 7.78 -1.98
C GLY A 47 12.41 7.50 -2.80
N TRP A 48 13.06 8.59 -3.20
CA TRP A 48 14.24 8.61 -4.08
C TRP A 48 15.58 8.37 -3.36
N HIS A 49 15.59 8.41 -2.03
CA HIS A 49 16.82 8.23 -1.26
C HIS A 49 17.29 6.78 -1.27
N PRO A 50 18.61 6.54 -1.36
CA PRO A 50 19.17 5.21 -1.13
C PRO A 50 18.89 4.78 0.32
N PRO A 51 18.77 3.47 0.58
CA PRO A 51 18.54 2.96 1.93
C PRO A 51 19.71 3.21 2.89
N LEU A 52 20.92 3.39 2.36
CA LEU A 52 22.13 3.75 3.09
C LEU A 52 22.93 4.77 2.27
N ASP A 53 23.32 5.87 2.90
CA ASP A 53 24.20 6.89 2.31
C ASP A 53 25.68 6.42 2.29
N MET A 54 25.92 5.21 1.77
CA MET A 54 27.25 4.61 1.67
C MET A 54 27.57 4.32 0.21
N VAL A 55 28.80 4.63 -0.20
CA VAL A 55 29.35 4.17 -1.49
C VAL A 55 29.38 2.64 -1.45
N PRO A 56 28.75 1.89 -2.39
CA PRO A 56 28.44 2.24 -3.79
C PRO A 56 26.96 2.60 -4.09
N PHE A 57 26.07 2.65 -3.11
CA PHE A 57 24.62 2.85 -3.34
C PHE A 57 24.26 4.25 -3.84
N THR A 58 25.13 5.23 -3.58
CA THR A 58 25.00 6.61 -4.07
C THR A 58 25.33 6.77 -5.56
N TRP A 59 25.95 5.77 -6.20
CA TRP A 59 26.28 5.82 -7.63
C TRP A 59 25.07 5.55 -8.53
N LEU A 60 24.05 4.86 -8.02
CA LEU A 60 22.81 4.64 -8.75
C LEU A 60 21.92 5.90 -8.64
N PRO A 61 21.41 6.42 -9.78
CA PRO A 61 20.42 7.49 -9.76
C PRO A 61 19.21 7.13 -8.90
N GLY A 62 18.68 8.12 -8.16
CA GLY A 62 17.50 7.95 -7.29
C GLY A 62 16.29 7.31 -7.98
N PHE A 63 16.19 7.43 -9.31
CA PHE A 63 15.17 6.78 -10.12
C PHE A 63 15.18 5.26 -10.00
N PHE A 64 16.35 4.63 -10.05
CA PHE A 64 16.43 3.19 -9.90
C PHE A 64 16.01 2.75 -8.49
N TRP A 65 16.29 3.56 -7.47
CA TRP A 65 15.85 3.31 -6.10
C TRP A 65 14.34 3.41 -5.94
N PHE A 66 13.72 4.42 -6.55
CA PHE A 66 12.27 4.55 -6.53
C PHE A 66 11.59 3.38 -7.23
N PHE A 67 12.00 3.05 -8.45
CA PHE A 67 11.39 1.97 -9.23
C PHE A 67 11.63 0.57 -8.64
N SER A 68 12.79 0.32 -8.05
CA SER A 68 13.05 -0.95 -7.35
C SER A 68 12.19 -1.11 -6.10
N LYS A 69 12.05 -0.06 -5.27
CA LYS A 69 11.13 -0.09 -4.12
C LYS A 69 9.68 -0.23 -4.57
N LEU A 70 9.28 0.48 -5.63
CA LEU A 70 7.94 0.36 -6.21
C LEU A 70 7.65 -1.06 -6.68
N ALA A 71 8.57 -1.67 -7.43
CA ALA A 71 8.47 -3.04 -7.90
C ALA A 71 8.42 -4.03 -6.73
N MET A 72 9.19 -3.80 -5.66
CA MET A 72 9.16 -4.62 -4.46
C MET A 72 7.80 -4.56 -3.75
N ILE A 73 7.23 -3.37 -3.56
CA ILE A 73 5.90 -3.21 -2.94
C ILE A 73 4.81 -3.81 -3.84
N ALA A 74 4.85 -3.57 -5.15
CA ALA A 74 3.90 -4.17 -6.10
C ALA A 74 4.02 -5.71 -6.12
N PHE A 75 5.24 -6.25 -6.03
CA PHE A 75 5.48 -7.68 -5.90
C PHE A 75 4.91 -8.23 -4.59
N LEU A 76 5.05 -7.51 -3.47
CA LEU A 76 4.41 -7.90 -2.20
C LEU A 76 2.89 -7.95 -2.32
N PHE A 77 2.25 -7.01 -3.01
CA PHE A 77 0.81 -7.07 -3.27
C PHE A 77 0.41 -8.33 -4.05
N LEU A 78 1.16 -8.67 -5.11
CA LEU A 78 0.92 -9.89 -5.88
C LEU A 78 1.18 -11.16 -5.05
N TRP A 79 2.24 -11.16 -4.24
CA TRP A 79 2.60 -12.30 -3.39
C TRP A 79 1.56 -12.53 -2.28
N PHE A 80 1.10 -11.46 -1.62
CA PHE A 80 0.05 -11.56 -0.62
C PHE A 80 -1.29 -12.02 -1.20
N ARG A 81 -1.64 -11.56 -2.42
CA ARG A 81 -2.81 -12.06 -3.14
C ARG A 81 -2.71 -13.56 -3.43
N ALA A 82 -1.51 -14.06 -3.74
CA ALA A 82 -1.31 -15.48 -4.03
C ALA A 82 -1.25 -16.38 -2.79
N THR A 83 -0.78 -15.86 -1.65
CA THR A 83 -0.50 -16.67 -0.44
C THR A 83 -1.67 -16.72 0.53
N PHE A 84 -2.41 -15.62 0.70
CA PHE A 84 -3.44 -15.55 1.74
C PHE A 84 -4.81 -16.06 1.25
N PRO A 85 -5.49 -16.89 2.05
CA PRO A 85 -6.90 -17.21 1.82
C PRO A 85 -7.77 -15.95 1.86
N ARG A 86 -8.85 -15.96 1.08
CA ARG A 86 -9.82 -14.86 1.04
C ARG A 86 -10.45 -14.67 2.43
N TYR A 87 -10.44 -13.43 2.94
CA TYR A 87 -11.12 -13.06 4.18
C TYR A 87 -12.59 -12.71 3.91
N ARG A 88 -13.49 -13.10 4.82
CA ARG A 88 -14.91 -12.74 4.74
C ARG A 88 -15.11 -11.25 5.06
N TYR A 89 -16.09 -10.61 4.42
CA TYR A 89 -16.43 -9.19 4.62
C TYR A 89 -16.56 -8.81 6.11
N ASP A 90 -17.30 -9.60 6.89
CA ASP A 90 -17.52 -9.37 8.32
C ASP A 90 -16.20 -9.34 9.13
N GLN A 91 -15.22 -10.15 8.73
CA GLN A 91 -13.93 -10.24 9.39
C GLN A 91 -13.06 -9.02 9.05
N ILE A 92 -13.11 -8.56 7.80
CA ILE A 92 -12.40 -7.35 7.35
C ILE A 92 -12.95 -6.12 8.05
N MET A 93 -14.28 -5.98 8.14
CA MET A 93 -14.91 -4.87 8.86
C MET A 93 -14.57 -4.90 10.34
N ARG A 94 -14.55 -6.08 10.96
CA ARG A 94 -14.12 -6.21 12.35
C ARG A 94 -12.65 -5.83 12.53
N LEU A 95 -11.77 -6.22 11.62
CA LEU A 95 -10.34 -5.89 11.67
C LEU A 95 -10.11 -4.38 11.49
N GLY A 96 -10.78 -3.76 10.52
CA GLY A 96 -10.76 -2.31 10.30
C GLY A 96 -11.18 -1.52 11.54
N TRP A 97 -12.38 -1.81 12.04
CA TRP A 97 -12.97 -1.04 13.13
C TRP A 97 -12.37 -1.34 14.50
N LYS A 98 -12.06 -2.61 14.81
CA LYS A 98 -11.60 -2.99 16.15
C LYS A 98 -10.08 -3.02 16.31
N VAL A 99 -9.33 -3.13 15.22
CA VAL A 99 -7.86 -3.26 15.29
C VAL A 99 -7.17 -2.08 14.65
N PHE A 100 -7.40 -1.80 13.37
CA PHE A 100 -6.63 -0.76 12.67
C PHE A 100 -6.91 0.66 13.19
N ILE A 101 -8.17 1.05 13.39
CA ILE A 101 -8.49 2.40 13.88
C ILE A 101 -7.90 2.67 15.28
N PRO A 102 -8.08 1.79 16.28
CA PRO A 102 -7.47 2.02 17.60
C PRO A 102 -5.94 2.05 17.55
N VAL A 103 -5.32 1.16 16.75
CA VAL A 103 -3.87 1.09 16.64
C VAL A 103 -3.28 2.35 16.01
N THR A 104 -3.87 2.88 14.93
CA THR A 104 -3.38 4.12 14.31
C THR A 104 -3.53 5.31 15.25
N LEU A 105 -4.62 5.38 16.02
CA LEU A 105 -4.85 6.47 16.98
C LEU A 105 -3.83 6.43 18.14
N ILE A 106 -3.51 5.24 18.65
CA ILE A 106 -2.45 5.05 19.65
C ILE A 106 -1.09 5.46 19.07
N TRP A 107 -0.76 5.04 17.85
CA TRP A 107 0.52 5.41 17.21
C TRP A 107 0.68 6.91 17.00
N ILE A 108 -0.39 7.61 16.62
CA ILE A 108 -0.38 9.07 16.50
C ILE A 108 -0.09 9.73 17.86
N ALA A 109 -0.74 9.26 18.92
CA ALA A 109 -0.48 9.77 20.28
C ALA A 109 0.96 9.47 20.72
N VAL A 110 1.47 8.26 20.48
CA VAL A 110 2.84 7.85 20.82
C VAL A 110 3.87 8.70 20.08
N ILE A 111 3.73 8.89 18.77
CA ILE A 111 4.64 9.73 17.98
C ILE A 111 4.54 11.19 18.42
N GLY A 112 3.33 11.69 18.71
CA GLY A 112 3.12 13.04 19.23
C GLY A 112 3.81 13.29 20.57
N ILE A 113 3.67 12.36 21.52
CA ILE A 113 4.31 12.41 22.83
C ILE A 113 5.83 12.25 22.70
N ALA A 114 6.30 11.30 21.88
CA ALA A 114 7.73 11.08 21.64
C ALA A 114 8.40 12.35 21.07
N ARG A 115 7.75 13.04 20.13
CA ARG A 115 8.21 14.31 19.58
C ARG A 115 8.24 15.43 20.62
N PHE A 116 7.32 15.44 21.58
CA PHE A 116 7.27 16.44 22.64
C PHE A 116 8.31 16.20 23.75
N LEU A 117 8.53 14.94 24.14
CA LEU A 117 9.43 14.57 25.24
C LEU A 117 10.91 14.51 24.84
N THR A 118 11.22 14.17 23.58
CA THR A 118 12.61 14.11 23.12
C THR A 118 13.04 15.45 22.49
N PRO A 119 14.21 16.03 22.85
CA PRO A 119 14.74 17.24 22.19
C PRO A 119 15.11 17.02 20.72
N PHE A 120 15.02 15.79 20.21
CA PHE A 120 15.35 15.37 18.85
C PHE A 120 14.25 15.70 17.82
N GLY A 121 13.59 16.85 17.97
CA GLY A 121 12.62 17.36 16.98
C GLY A 121 13.20 17.58 15.57
N ALA A 122 14.52 17.47 15.40
CA ALA A 122 15.24 17.58 14.13
C ALA A 122 15.46 16.26 13.38
N VAL A 123 15.30 15.10 14.02
CA VAL A 123 15.57 13.77 13.40
C VAL A 123 14.37 13.24 12.61
N PHE A 124 13.15 13.68 12.94
CA PHE A 124 11.92 13.35 12.21
C PHE A 124 11.55 14.43 11.17
N ARG A 125 12.55 14.99 10.48
CA ARG A 125 12.35 15.86 9.31
C ARG A 125 12.55 15.10 8.02
#